data_AF-A0A4Q6C379-F1
#
_entry.id   AF-A0A4Q6C379-F1
#
_cell.length_a   1.000
_cell.length_b   1.000
_cell.length_c   1.000
_cell.angle_alpha   90.00
_cell.angle_beta   90.00
_cell.angle_gamma   90.00
#
_symmetry.space_group_name_H-M   'P 1'
#
loop_
_entity.id
_entity.type
_entity.pdbx_description
1 polymer ?
#
loop_
_entity_poly.entity_id
_entity_poly.type
_entity_poly.pdbx_seq_one_letter_code
_entity_poly.pdbx_strand_id
1 'polypeptide(L)'
;NGELSDADVREQLYTRAGGIRYGAARLLGYSASYDDIIYRFADYNAGLFASRNAAVQNLLSDLTSFSLTEDGDLLSYDSDGDVSDKETQSLKALLSFASTHDYSAWTAKRDARKEKSIEFEETTTWKELRAAWEKKKGKVPPYAKLPNVELTSPKLRKTRSTEWFAKSVKKHYLDCRARE
;
A
#
# COMPACT_ATOMS: atom_id res chain seq x y z
N ASN A 1 2.78 -4.18 34.56
CA ASN A 1 3.10 -3.26 33.44
C ASN A 1 1.78 -2.76 32.89
N GLY A 2 1.34 -1.59 33.33
CA GLY A 2 0.03 -1.04 32.95
C GLY A 2 0.00 -0.73 31.46
N GLU A 3 -1.08 -1.12 30.78
CA GLU A 3 -1.36 -0.66 29.42
C GLU A 3 -1.42 0.87 29.39
N LEU A 4 -0.76 1.46 28.39
CA LEU A 4 -0.82 2.89 28.13
C LEU A 4 -2.23 3.23 27.64
N SER A 5 -2.81 4.32 28.14
CA SER A 5 -4.04 4.85 27.55
C SER A 5 -3.77 5.47 26.17
N ASP A 6 -4.80 5.66 25.35
CA ASP A 6 -4.69 6.34 24.05
C ASP A 6 -4.08 7.75 24.17
N ALA A 7 -4.36 8.44 25.29
CA ALA A 7 -3.78 9.74 25.60
C ALA A 7 -2.27 9.65 25.82
N ASP A 8 -1.82 8.64 26.58
CA ASP A 8 -0.39 8.41 26.84
C ASP A 8 0.37 8.03 25.55
N VAL A 9 -0.25 7.19 24.70
CA VAL A 9 0.32 6.84 23.38
C VAL A 9 0.42 8.09 22.51
N ARG A 10 -0.61 8.92 22.47
CA ARG A 10 -0.63 10.15 21.69
C ARG A 10 0.42 11.15 22.18
N GLU A 11 0.61 11.30 23.47
CA GLU A 11 1.65 12.15 24.04
C GLU A 11 3.06 11.67 23.62
N GLN A 12 3.31 10.36 23.69
CA GLN A 12 4.59 9.79 23.26
C GLN A 12 4.89 10.08 21.78
N LEU A 13 3.88 10.03 20.89
CA LEU A 13 4.04 10.35 19.46
C LEU A 13 4.55 11.78 19.20
N TYR A 14 4.31 12.73 20.11
CA TYR A 14 4.80 14.10 20.00
C TYR A 14 6.21 14.32 20.55
N THR A 15 6.80 13.32 21.21
CA THR A 15 8.20 13.39 21.67
C THR A 15 9.16 12.98 20.55
N ARG A 16 10.40 13.49 20.59
CA ARG A 16 11.45 13.06 19.64
C ARG A 16 11.69 11.54 19.73
N ALA A 17 11.79 11.01 20.96
CA ALA A 17 12.06 9.59 21.17
C ALA A 17 10.91 8.71 20.65
N GLY A 18 9.66 9.06 20.95
CA GLY A 18 8.49 8.35 20.44
C GLY A 18 8.37 8.49 18.93
N GLY A 19 8.49 9.70 18.36
CA GLY A 19 8.44 9.90 16.92
C GLY A 19 9.46 9.06 16.15
N ILE A 20 10.69 8.94 16.66
CA ILE A 20 11.71 8.04 16.09
C ILE A 20 11.29 6.57 16.24
N ARG A 21 10.88 6.14 17.45
CA ARG A 21 10.50 4.76 17.72
C ARG A 21 9.35 4.28 16.83
N TYR A 22 8.23 5.01 16.85
CA TYR A 22 7.03 4.65 16.10
C TYR A 22 7.20 4.88 14.60
N GLY A 23 7.90 5.95 14.19
CA GLY A 23 8.18 6.22 12.78
C GLY A 23 9.11 5.19 12.14
N ALA A 24 10.17 4.78 12.84
CA ALA A 24 11.08 3.74 12.36
C ALA A 24 10.39 2.37 12.30
N ALA A 25 9.58 2.02 13.32
CA ALA A 25 8.77 0.81 13.29
C ALA A 25 7.79 0.81 12.11
N ARG A 26 7.17 1.95 11.79
CA ARG A 26 6.29 2.09 10.63
C ARG A 26 7.02 1.89 9.29
N LEU A 27 8.24 2.41 9.18
CA LEU A 27 9.03 2.36 7.95
C LEU A 27 9.72 1.00 7.71
N LEU A 28 10.21 0.38 8.79
CA LEU A 28 11.14 -0.76 8.74
C LEU A 28 10.61 -2.02 9.45
N GLY A 29 9.50 -1.93 10.19
CA GLY A 29 8.94 -3.04 10.96
C GLY A 29 8.24 -4.12 10.14
N TYR A 30 8.37 -4.09 8.82
CA TYR A 30 7.83 -5.11 7.92
C TYR A 30 8.80 -5.41 6.77
N SER A 31 8.81 -6.68 6.36
CA SER A 31 9.53 -7.13 5.18
C SER A 31 8.76 -6.76 3.92
N ALA A 32 9.46 -6.19 2.95
CA ALA A 32 8.95 -5.90 1.62
C ALA A 32 10.13 -5.91 0.64
N SER A 33 9.96 -6.57 -0.50
CA SER A 33 10.99 -6.80 -1.51
C SER A 33 11.13 -5.60 -2.46
N TYR A 34 11.12 -4.38 -1.91
CA TYR A 34 11.28 -3.16 -2.68
C TYR A 34 12.73 -3.01 -3.14
N ASP A 35 12.89 -2.81 -4.45
CA ASP A 35 14.17 -2.54 -5.13
C ASP A 35 14.67 -1.11 -4.89
N ASP A 36 13.79 -0.20 -4.46
CA ASP A 36 14.11 1.18 -4.16
C ASP A 36 13.44 1.66 -2.85
N ILE A 37 14.20 2.37 -2.01
CA ILE A 37 13.71 2.92 -0.74
C ILE A 37 12.52 3.88 -0.90
N ILE A 38 12.33 4.45 -2.10
CA ILE A 38 11.21 5.34 -2.40
C ILE A 38 9.86 4.72 -2.09
N TYR A 39 9.69 3.41 -2.30
CA TYR A 39 8.43 2.71 -2.01
C TYR A 39 8.17 2.60 -0.52
N ARG A 40 9.21 2.49 0.31
CA ARG A 40 9.04 2.59 1.77
C ARG A 40 8.60 3.98 2.20
N PHE A 41 9.12 5.03 1.57
CA PHE A 41 8.67 6.40 1.84
C PHE A 41 7.23 6.63 1.37
N ALA A 42 6.84 6.06 0.24
CA ALA A 42 5.45 6.09 -0.21
C ALA A 42 4.52 5.36 0.78
N ASP A 43 4.87 4.14 1.20
CA ASP A 43 4.09 3.35 2.16
C ASP A 43 4.00 4.01 3.54
N TYR A 44 5.05 4.71 3.97
CA TYR A 44 5.01 5.50 5.19
C TYR A 44 3.88 6.55 5.16
N ASN A 45 3.63 7.14 3.99
CA ASN A 45 2.60 8.16 3.81
C ASN A 45 1.21 7.59 3.46
N ALA A 46 1.14 6.59 2.58
CA ALA A 46 -0.11 6.07 2.03
C ALA A 46 -0.64 4.83 2.77
N GLY A 47 0.19 4.11 3.51
CA GLY A 47 -0.23 2.88 4.18
C GLY A 47 0.71 1.70 3.95
N LEU A 48 0.58 0.68 4.80
CA LEU A 48 1.40 -0.52 4.71
C LEU A 48 1.14 -1.23 3.38
N PHE A 49 2.19 -1.55 2.63
CA PHE A 49 2.11 -2.18 1.31
C PHE A 49 1.36 -1.38 0.24
N ALA A 50 1.13 -0.07 0.44
CA ALA A 50 0.41 0.76 -0.54
C ALA A 50 1.08 0.72 -1.93
N SER A 51 2.41 0.74 -2.00
CA SER A 51 3.15 0.69 -3.27
C SER A 51 3.02 -0.66 -3.98
N ARG A 52 3.04 -1.77 -3.22
CA ARG A 52 2.77 -3.11 -3.75
C ARG A 52 1.32 -3.22 -4.27
N ASN A 53 0.37 -2.69 -3.51
CA ASN A 53 -1.04 -2.75 -3.86
C ASN A 53 -1.37 -1.83 -5.04
N ALA A 54 -0.68 -0.71 -5.19
CA ALA A 54 -0.75 0.14 -6.39
C ALA A 54 -0.29 -0.61 -7.65
N ALA A 55 0.74 -1.46 -7.54
CA ALA A 55 1.11 -2.36 -8.64
C ALA A 55 0.01 -3.39 -8.92
N VAL A 56 -0.63 -3.95 -7.90
CA VAL A 56 -1.77 -4.88 -8.06
C VAL A 56 -2.95 -4.20 -8.76
N GLN A 57 -3.29 -2.97 -8.40
CA GLN A 57 -4.31 -2.18 -9.07
C GLN A 57 -3.96 -1.93 -10.54
N ASN A 58 -2.69 -1.64 -10.85
CA ASN A 58 -2.23 -1.52 -12.22
C ASN A 58 -2.42 -2.82 -13.02
N LEU A 59 -2.04 -3.96 -12.44
CA LEU A 59 -2.22 -5.29 -13.04
C LEU A 59 -3.70 -5.58 -13.30
N LEU A 60 -4.57 -5.27 -12.33
CA LEU A 60 -6.02 -5.44 -12.46
C LEU A 60 -6.63 -4.56 -13.55
N SER A 61 -6.21 -3.30 -13.65
CA SER A 61 -6.65 -2.42 -14.73
C SER A 61 -6.21 -2.89 -16.10
N ASP A 62 -5.06 -3.55 -16.19
CA ASP A 62 -4.62 -4.18 -17.43
C ASP A 62 -5.40 -5.45 -17.76
N LEU A 63 -5.87 -6.22 -16.77
CA LEU A 63 -6.47 -7.55 -16.96
C LEU A 63 -8.01 -7.55 -16.95
N THR A 64 -8.63 -6.48 -16.47
CA THR A 64 -10.08 -6.35 -16.34
C THR A 64 -10.60 -5.10 -17.09
N SER A 65 -11.91 -4.87 -17.10
CA SER A 65 -12.50 -3.64 -17.64
C SER A 65 -12.47 -2.46 -16.67
N PHE A 66 -11.91 -2.63 -15.46
CA PHE A 66 -11.92 -1.60 -14.42
C PHE A 66 -10.73 -0.66 -14.55
N SER A 67 -11.00 0.63 -14.74
CA SER A 67 -9.98 1.68 -14.58
C SER A 67 -9.86 2.04 -13.10
N LEU A 68 -8.78 1.61 -12.46
CA LEU A 68 -8.54 1.80 -11.04
C LEU A 68 -7.63 3.00 -10.80
N THR A 69 -7.90 3.74 -9.73
CA THR A 69 -6.91 4.62 -9.13
C THR A 69 -5.85 3.73 -8.46
N GLU A 70 -4.58 3.99 -8.74
CA GLU A 70 -3.45 3.27 -8.12
C GLU A 70 -3.12 3.87 -6.74
N ASP A 71 -4.10 3.91 -5.82
CA ASP A 71 -3.97 4.53 -4.48
C ASP A 71 -3.37 3.60 -3.42
N GLY A 72 -3.28 2.29 -3.70
CA GLY A 72 -2.75 1.28 -2.79
C GLY A 72 -3.76 0.69 -1.80
N ASP A 73 -5.04 1.06 -1.90
CA ASP A 73 -6.13 0.52 -1.08
C ASP A 73 -6.97 -0.48 -1.89
N LEU A 74 -6.87 -1.75 -1.50
CA LEU A 74 -7.70 -2.81 -2.06
C LEU A 74 -9.07 -2.85 -1.39
N LEU A 75 -9.16 -2.52 -0.11
CA LEU A 75 -10.37 -2.48 0.69
C LEU A 75 -10.62 -1.09 1.25
N SER A 76 -11.82 -0.88 1.79
CA SER A 76 -12.14 0.33 2.55
C SER A 76 -12.15 0.00 4.04
N TYR A 77 -11.83 0.99 4.85
CA TYR A 77 -11.71 0.86 6.29
C TYR A 77 -12.60 1.91 6.98
N ASP A 78 -13.13 1.56 8.15
CA ASP A 78 -13.86 2.50 9.00
C ASP A 78 -12.92 3.33 9.90
N SER A 79 -13.50 4.12 10.80
CA SER A 79 -12.75 4.98 11.72
C SER A 79 -11.90 4.22 12.73
N ASP A 80 -12.28 2.97 13.03
CA ASP A 80 -11.60 2.12 13.99
C ASP A 80 -10.46 1.32 13.33
N GLY A 81 -10.34 1.43 12.00
CA GLY A 81 -9.33 0.75 11.20
C GLY A 81 -9.73 -0.67 10.80
N ASP A 82 -10.98 -1.03 11.01
CA ASP A 82 -11.54 -2.31 10.60
C ASP A 82 -12.00 -2.25 9.14
N VAL A 83 -11.98 -3.42 8.48
CA VAL A 83 -12.42 -3.53 7.08
C VAL A 83 -13.92 -3.25 7.02
N SER A 84 -14.29 -2.23 6.25
CA SER A 84 -15.68 -1.86 6.00
C SER A 84 -16.35 -2.79 4.98
N ASP A 85 -17.67 -2.94 5.09
CA ASP A 85 -18.50 -3.67 4.12
C ASP A 85 -18.61 -2.98 2.75
N LYS A 86 -18.11 -1.74 2.61
CA LYS A 86 -18.15 -1.01 1.35
C LYS A 86 -17.20 -1.63 0.33
N GLU A 87 -17.78 -2.15 -0.75
CA GLU A 87 -17.00 -2.71 -1.86
C GLU A 87 -16.31 -1.60 -2.68
N THR A 88 -14.98 -1.58 -2.63
CA THR A 88 -14.12 -0.72 -3.44
C THR A 88 -14.13 -1.15 -4.91
N GLN A 89 -13.68 -0.26 -5.81
CA GLN A 89 -13.46 -0.63 -7.22
C GLN A 89 -12.37 -1.70 -7.34
N SER A 90 -11.30 -1.63 -6.53
CA SER A 90 -10.26 -2.66 -6.44
C SER A 90 -10.83 -4.03 -6.11
N LEU A 91 -11.72 -4.13 -5.12
CA LEU A 91 -12.37 -5.39 -4.75
C LEU A 91 -13.27 -5.92 -5.86
N LYS A 92 -14.02 -5.06 -6.54
CA LYS A 92 -14.84 -5.45 -7.70
C LYS A 92 -13.98 -5.99 -8.85
N ALA A 93 -12.85 -5.35 -9.13
CA ALA A 93 -11.89 -5.83 -10.12
C ALA A 93 -11.30 -7.19 -9.72
N LEU A 94 -10.93 -7.39 -8.45
CA LEU A 94 -10.48 -8.68 -7.94
C LEU A 94 -11.52 -9.79 -8.11
N LEU A 95 -12.79 -9.50 -7.81
CA LEU A 95 -13.90 -10.45 -7.97
C LEU A 95 -14.13 -10.79 -9.45
N SER A 96 -14.08 -9.80 -10.34
CA SER A 96 -14.20 -10.02 -11.78
C SER A 96 -13.00 -10.77 -12.36
N PHE A 97 -11.80 -10.54 -11.83
CA PHE A 97 -10.62 -11.30 -12.20
C PHE A 97 -10.76 -12.77 -11.76
N ALA A 98 -11.19 -12.99 -10.51
CA ALA A 98 -11.39 -14.33 -9.96
C ALA A 98 -12.39 -15.16 -10.78
N SER A 99 -13.50 -14.56 -11.19
CA SER A 99 -14.51 -15.25 -12.00
C SER A 99 -14.02 -15.67 -13.39
N THR A 100 -12.97 -15.02 -13.92
CA THR A 100 -12.40 -15.35 -15.25
C THR A 100 -11.19 -16.28 -15.18
N HIS A 101 -10.67 -16.54 -13.97
CA HIS A 101 -9.48 -17.36 -13.72
C HIS A 101 -9.79 -18.52 -12.76
N ASP A 102 -11.05 -18.95 -12.74
CA ASP A 102 -11.54 -20.18 -12.09
C ASP A 102 -11.22 -20.33 -10.60
N TYR A 103 -11.22 -19.23 -9.84
CA TYR A 103 -11.17 -19.29 -8.37
C TYR A 103 -12.30 -18.50 -7.70
N SER A 104 -12.69 -18.94 -6.50
CA SER A 104 -13.93 -18.48 -5.87
C SER A 104 -13.88 -17.01 -5.43
N ALA A 105 -15.03 -16.33 -5.49
CA ALA A 105 -15.20 -14.99 -4.92
C ALA A 105 -14.85 -14.93 -3.42
N TRP A 106 -15.12 -16.02 -2.67
CA TRP A 106 -14.74 -16.12 -1.27
C TRP A 106 -13.21 -16.09 -1.11
N THR A 107 -12.47 -16.84 -1.94
CA THR A 107 -11.00 -16.82 -1.97
C THR A 107 -10.49 -15.41 -2.27
N ALA A 108 -11.03 -14.74 -3.29
CA ALA A 108 -10.65 -13.36 -3.61
C ALA A 108 -10.87 -12.38 -2.45
N LYS A 109 -12.03 -12.43 -1.78
CA LYS A 109 -12.34 -11.58 -0.61
C LYS A 109 -11.40 -11.88 0.57
N ARG A 110 -11.16 -13.17 0.86
CA ARG A 110 -10.25 -13.59 1.93
C ARG A 110 -8.82 -13.14 1.65
N ASP A 111 -8.36 -13.28 0.42
CA ASP A 111 -7.02 -12.87 0.02
C ASP A 111 -6.88 -11.34 0.09
N ALA A 112 -7.88 -10.57 -0.37
CA ALA A 112 -7.89 -9.11 -0.30
C ALA A 112 -7.78 -8.58 1.14
N ARG A 113 -8.33 -9.28 2.14
CA ARG A 113 -8.18 -8.90 3.57
C ARG A 113 -6.73 -8.95 4.06
N LYS A 114 -5.84 -9.62 3.33
CA LYS A 114 -4.41 -9.64 3.63
C LYS A 114 -3.66 -8.47 3.01
N GLU A 115 -4.33 -7.49 2.39
CA GLU A 115 -3.68 -6.42 1.61
C GLU A 115 -2.65 -5.58 2.40
N LYS A 116 -2.75 -5.52 3.73
CA LYS A 116 -1.78 -4.84 4.60
C LYS A 116 -0.75 -5.79 5.20
N SER A 117 -0.64 -7.01 4.70
CA SER A 117 0.25 -8.06 5.22
C SER A 117 1.10 -8.70 4.13
N ILE A 118 2.22 -9.32 4.53
CA ILE A 118 3.14 -10.00 3.60
C ILE A 118 2.52 -11.28 3.02
N GLU A 119 1.65 -11.94 3.79
CA GLU A 119 0.95 -13.17 3.42
C GLU A 119 0.02 -12.99 2.22
N PHE A 120 -0.26 -11.74 1.79
CA PHE A 120 -0.95 -11.49 0.53
C PHE A 120 -0.18 -12.08 -0.67
N GLU A 121 1.16 -12.04 -0.62
CA GLU A 121 2.02 -12.52 -1.71
C GLU A 121 2.00 -14.05 -1.87
N GLU A 122 1.47 -14.75 -0.87
CA GLU A 122 1.35 -16.21 -0.89
C GLU A 122 -0.02 -16.67 -1.40
N THR A 123 -0.95 -15.74 -1.59
CA THR A 123 -2.34 -16.03 -1.95
C THR A 123 -2.50 -16.55 -3.37
N THR A 124 -3.62 -17.23 -3.61
CA THR A 124 -4.06 -17.61 -4.96
C THR A 124 -4.22 -16.37 -5.83
N THR A 125 -4.91 -15.35 -5.30
CA THR A 125 -5.14 -14.08 -6.00
C THR A 125 -3.85 -13.43 -6.51
N TRP A 126 -2.82 -13.35 -5.66
CA TRP A 126 -1.53 -12.77 -6.06
C TRP A 126 -0.84 -13.57 -7.17
N LYS A 127 -0.77 -14.90 -7.02
CA LYS A 127 -0.08 -15.79 -7.95
C LYS A 127 -0.76 -15.78 -9.32
N GLU A 128 -2.08 -15.95 -9.36
CA GLU A 128 -2.86 -15.97 -10.60
C GLU A 128 -2.79 -14.62 -11.32
N LEU A 129 -2.94 -13.51 -10.58
CA LEU A 129 -2.89 -12.17 -11.18
C LEU A 129 -1.54 -11.88 -11.84
N ARG A 130 -0.44 -12.19 -11.15
CA ARG A 130 0.90 -11.99 -11.68
C ARG A 130 1.18 -12.89 -12.89
N ALA A 131 0.80 -14.17 -12.82
CA ALA A 131 0.97 -15.10 -13.94
C ALA A 131 0.15 -14.68 -15.18
N ALA A 132 -1.11 -14.28 -14.99
CA ALA A 132 -1.98 -13.80 -16.05
C ALA A 132 -1.42 -12.53 -16.72
N TRP A 133 -0.92 -11.59 -15.91
CA TRP A 133 -0.34 -10.35 -16.43
C TRP A 133 0.96 -10.61 -17.20
N GLU A 134 1.84 -11.45 -16.66
CA GLU A 134 3.08 -11.84 -17.32
C GLU A 134 2.82 -12.49 -18.68
N LYS A 135 1.85 -13.43 -18.74
CA LYS A 135 1.40 -14.04 -19.99
C LYS A 135 0.88 -13.02 -21.00
N LYS A 136 0.16 -12.00 -20.54
CA LYS A 136 -0.42 -10.95 -21.41
C LYS A 136 0.63 -9.96 -21.92
N LYS A 137 1.61 -9.58 -21.10
CA LYS A 137 2.57 -8.50 -21.42
C LYS A 137 3.94 -8.99 -21.85
N GLY A 138 4.23 -10.28 -21.66
CA GLY A 138 5.52 -10.89 -22.02
C GLY A 138 6.71 -10.40 -21.19
N LYS A 139 6.45 -9.90 -19.97
CA LYS A 139 7.50 -9.41 -19.05
C LYS A 139 7.08 -9.60 -17.60
N VAL A 140 8.07 -9.62 -16.72
CA VAL A 140 7.85 -9.76 -15.27
C VAL A 140 6.96 -8.62 -14.76
N PRO A 141 5.89 -8.90 -13.99
CA PRO A 141 5.04 -7.86 -13.43
C PRO A 141 5.81 -6.98 -12.43
N PRO A 142 5.57 -5.65 -12.40
CA PRO A 142 6.16 -4.80 -11.37
C PRO A 142 5.81 -5.30 -9.96
N TYR A 143 6.76 -5.25 -9.04
CA TYR A 143 6.49 -5.55 -7.63
C TYR A 143 5.81 -4.38 -6.92
N ALA A 144 6.23 -3.15 -7.25
CA ALA A 144 5.73 -1.92 -6.64
C ALA A 144 5.56 -0.81 -7.68
N LYS A 145 4.66 0.12 -7.40
CA LYS A 145 4.49 1.40 -8.10
C LYS A 145 4.27 2.50 -7.07
N LEU A 146 4.60 3.74 -7.42
CA LEU A 146 4.29 4.86 -6.54
C LEU A 146 2.78 5.08 -6.50
N PRO A 147 2.14 5.06 -5.32
CA PRO A 147 0.72 5.33 -5.21
C PRO A 147 0.36 6.74 -5.66
N ASN A 148 -0.73 6.85 -6.39
CA ASN A 148 -1.31 8.12 -6.82
C ASN A 148 -2.43 8.52 -5.85
N VAL A 149 -2.04 8.94 -4.65
CA VAL A 149 -2.96 9.49 -3.64
C VAL A 149 -2.81 11.01 -3.60
N GLU A 150 -3.91 11.73 -3.77
CA GLU A 150 -3.94 13.18 -3.56
C GLU A 150 -3.86 13.50 -2.06
N LEU A 151 -2.92 14.38 -1.70
CA LEU A 151 -2.75 14.88 -0.35
C LEU A 151 -3.45 16.24 -0.23
N THR A 152 -4.59 16.23 0.43
CA THR A 152 -5.36 17.44 0.76
C THR A 152 -5.17 17.77 2.24
N SER A 153 -4.63 18.96 2.52
CA SER A 153 -4.50 19.47 3.88
C SER A 153 -4.62 20.99 3.90
N PRO A 154 -5.29 21.58 4.91
CA PRO A 154 -5.31 23.04 5.09
C PRO A 154 -3.91 23.66 5.21
N LYS A 155 -2.90 22.86 5.57
CA LYS A 155 -1.51 23.30 5.73
C LYS A 155 -0.70 23.27 4.42
N LEU A 156 -1.25 22.70 3.35
CA LEU A 156 -0.56 22.59 2.06
C LEU A 156 -0.94 23.76 1.15
N ARG A 157 0.08 24.47 0.65
CA ARG A 157 -0.10 25.60 -0.28
C ARG A 157 -0.63 25.19 -1.67
N LYS A 158 -0.49 23.92 -2.06
CA LYS A 158 -0.95 23.32 -3.32
C LYS A 158 -1.29 21.86 -3.07
N THR A 159 -2.19 21.28 -3.86
CA THR A 159 -2.41 19.82 -3.89
C THR A 159 -1.09 19.12 -4.14
N ARG A 160 -0.76 18.14 -3.30
CA ARG A 160 0.43 17.28 -3.43
C ARG A 160 -0.02 15.84 -3.61
N SER A 161 0.92 14.94 -3.86
CA SER A 161 0.66 13.50 -3.94
C SER A 161 1.62 12.70 -3.06
N THR A 162 1.28 11.44 -2.78
CA THR A 162 2.22 10.48 -2.16
C THR A 162 3.51 10.35 -2.97
N GLU A 163 3.42 10.34 -4.30
CA GLU A 163 4.61 10.38 -5.16
C GLU A 163 5.49 11.60 -4.88
N TRP A 164 4.89 12.80 -4.77
CA TRP A 164 5.64 14.00 -4.43
C TRP A 164 6.31 13.89 -3.07
N PHE A 165 5.60 13.38 -2.07
CA PHE A 165 6.14 13.14 -0.73
C PHE A 165 7.35 12.21 -0.79
N ALA A 166 7.18 11.03 -1.41
CA ALA A 166 8.22 10.01 -1.48
C ALA A 166 9.47 10.51 -2.22
N LYS A 167 9.31 11.23 -3.33
CA LYS A 167 10.43 11.85 -4.07
C LYS A 167 11.15 12.92 -3.23
N SER A 168 10.39 13.73 -2.48
CA SER A 168 10.97 14.77 -1.62
C SER A 168 11.78 14.16 -0.47
N VAL A 169 11.25 13.13 0.18
CA VAL A 169 11.96 12.40 1.25
C VAL A 169 13.19 11.69 0.69
N LYS A 170 13.08 11.03 -0.47
CA LYS A 170 14.23 10.39 -1.12
C LYS A 170 15.36 11.37 -1.40
N LYS A 171 15.04 12.57 -1.88
CA LYS A 171 16.06 13.62 -2.08
C LYS A 171 16.82 13.91 -0.79
N HIS A 172 16.12 14.18 0.30
CA HIS A 172 16.75 14.42 1.61
C HIS A 172 17.56 13.22 2.10
N TYR A 173 17.05 11.99 1.91
CA TYR A 173 17.77 10.77 2.24
C TYR A 173 19.10 10.66 1.49
N LEU A 174 19.10 10.91 0.17
CA LEU A 174 20.32 10.88 -0.65
C LEU A 174 21.30 11.98 -0.24
N ASP A 175 20.81 13.20 0.02
CA ASP A 175 21.64 14.33 0.48
C ASP A 175 22.32 14.02 1.82
N CYS A 176 21.64 13.32 2.73
CA CYS A 176 22.23 12.85 3.99
C CYS A 176 23.25 11.74 3.74
N ARG A 177 22.90 10.75 2.91
CA ARG A 177 23.76 9.60 2.57
C ARG A 177 25.07 10.00 1.90
N ALA A 178 25.10 11.13 1.20
CA ALA A 178 26.28 11.68 0.55
C ALA A 178 27.24 12.44 1.49
N ARG A 179 26.84 12.69 2.74
CA ARG A 179 27.68 13.33 3.78
C ARG A 179 28.42 12.32 4.65
N GLU A 180 28.10 11.04 4.49
CA GLU A 180 28.77 9.89 5.13
C GLU A 180 29.84 9.34 4.18
#